data_AF-A0AAP0RAF3-F1
#
_entry.id   AF-A0AAP0RAF3-F1
#
_cell.length_a   1.000
_cell.length_b   1.000
_cell.length_c   1.000
_cell.angle_alpha   90.00
_cell.angle_beta   90.00
_cell.angle_gamma   90.00
#
_symmetry.space_group_name_H-M   'P 1'
#
loop_
_entity.id
_entity.type
_entity.pdbx_description
1 polymer ?
#
loop_
_entity_poly.entity_id
_entity_poly.type
_entity_poly.pdbx_seq_one_letter_code
_entity_poly.pdbx_strand_id
1 'polypeptide(L)'
;MVRSIPKYIDMTHTLLEFLFLLVDNYDVEQNHFIVRGVLSAFSILVRKGVVHSLDTLTSCDSLSPFLKERIGKLLKAGFSRESPLAQLPGQSVLPMSLPSLSSVAIETPIPGGPKESTLAHKVGFGAPVDGSTLILDDPVTSCSPLVESGKSQVDAIECLVQNLGETIRESYVMGLQTLEKILFSFAKLDNQRLSSDFVEVSSCKIAKEFELNGYKLFSPLEFFPNDPNCDAEIQSATAFLIRTLVFSQDERMLEMFLFWSRDGFPVGARLLSYASRLAYEAHMMGYLENSEFENSFIKVSDSEIPLLKFHADGYISYIGEGKDSPEAIGSASEMDSKFVTKLVDGAFSAYRCFLTYSINILHKEADTSSAKLLFSDLMSCSEWEHKRLKFLFCSVFLHLSDLSVGEEDFIQLLVDRLDNADLVNMQFEMGLEKFSIFGGNTETILHLIKSSLNWGSMEQHKFWGLLRSELAVSKVQVEKLILEFFCSGVLDPSVNAIAVGGLLTALQLSCAHARAGWGNHVST
;
A
#
# COMPACT_ATOMS: atom_id res chain seq x y z
N MET A 1 29.20 -14.85 31.05
CA MET A 1 28.02 -14.07 31.50
C MET A 1 27.88 -14.12 33.02
N VAL A 2 27.18 -15.08 33.63
CA VAL A 2 26.88 -15.05 35.09
C VAL A 2 28.12 -14.87 35.98
N ARG A 3 29.23 -15.59 35.69
CA ARG A 3 30.48 -15.45 36.45
C ARG A 3 31.24 -14.13 36.22
N SER A 4 30.94 -13.43 35.12
CA SER A 4 31.56 -12.16 34.76
C SER A 4 30.91 -10.99 35.49
N ILE A 5 29.66 -11.12 35.94
CA ILE A 5 28.89 -10.06 36.63
C ILE A 5 29.67 -9.35 37.76
N PRO A 6 30.35 -10.05 38.69
CA PRO A 6 30.96 -9.37 39.84
C PRO A 6 32.20 -8.51 39.51
N LYS A 7 32.82 -8.70 38.33
CA LYS A 7 34.11 -8.06 37.98
C LYS A 7 34.15 -7.41 36.60
N TYR A 8 33.33 -7.87 35.67
CA TYR A 8 33.33 -7.49 34.25
C TYR A 8 31.89 -7.43 33.74
N ILE A 9 31.10 -6.51 34.31
CA ILE A 9 29.68 -6.37 33.97
C ILE A 9 29.48 -5.99 32.51
N ASP A 10 30.35 -5.14 31.94
CA ASP A 10 30.29 -4.71 30.54
C ASP A 10 30.42 -5.89 29.57
N MET A 11 31.26 -6.88 29.91
CA MET A 11 31.37 -8.12 29.12
C MET A 11 30.05 -8.90 29.13
N THR A 12 29.30 -8.85 30.23
CA THR A 12 27.97 -9.49 30.30
C THR A 12 26.94 -8.71 29.51
N HIS A 13 26.99 -7.37 29.50
CA HIS A 13 26.15 -6.53 28.64
C HIS A 13 26.39 -6.82 27.16
N THR A 14 27.62 -6.71 26.69
CA THR A 14 27.95 -6.93 25.27
C THR A 14 27.55 -8.32 24.78
N LEU A 15 27.75 -9.36 25.60
CA LEU A 15 27.38 -10.72 25.22
C LEU A 15 25.85 -10.91 25.17
N LEU A 16 25.08 -10.24 26.04
CA LEU A 16 23.61 -10.30 26.03
C LEU A 16 23.04 -9.49 24.86
N GLU A 17 23.60 -8.31 24.60
CA GLU A 17 23.28 -7.50 23.43
C GLU A 17 23.54 -8.27 22.14
N PHE A 18 24.69 -8.95 22.04
CA PHE A 18 25.00 -9.81 20.91
C PHE A 18 24.00 -10.97 20.75
N LEU A 19 23.62 -11.62 21.86
CA LEU A 19 22.61 -12.67 21.82
C LEU A 19 21.26 -12.15 21.30
N PHE A 20 20.84 -10.96 21.73
CA PHE A 20 19.60 -10.35 21.23
C PHE A 20 19.71 -9.92 19.78
N LEU A 21 20.85 -9.37 19.36
CA LEU A 21 21.11 -9.04 17.96
C LEU A 21 21.00 -10.28 17.08
N LEU A 22 21.53 -11.43 17.54
CA LEU A 22 21.45 -12.70 16.83
C LEU A 22 20.00 -13.22 16.76
N VAL A 23 19.29 -13.21 17.89
CA VAL A 23 17.88 -13.63 17.92
C VAL A 23 17.03 -12.78 16.97
N ASP A 24 17.25 -11.48 16.94
CA ASP A 24 16.42 -10.57 16.17
C ASP A 24 16.78 -10.51 14.67
N ASN A 25 18.06 -10.74 14.31
CA ASN A 25 18.56 -10.38 12.97
C ASN A 25 19.29 -11.51 12.21
N TYR A 26 19.51 -12.70 12.80
CA TYR A 26 20.30 -13.74 12.12
C TYR A 26 19.55 -14.39 10.95
N ASP A 27 18.28 -14.77 11.14
CA ASP A 27 17.38 -15.26 10.09
C ASP A 27 15.95 -14.90 10.52
N VAL A 28 15.43 -13.83 9.93
CA VAL A 28 14.16 -13.21 10.32
C VAL A 28 12.98 -14.07 9.92
N GLU A 29 13.06 -14.75 8.77
CA GLU A 29 12.01 -15.66 8.29
C GLU A 29 11.84 -16.86 9.24
N GLN A 30 12.95 -17.32 9.81
CA GLN A 30 13.00 -18.46 10.72
C GLN A 30 13.25 -18.09 12.18
N ASN A 31 13.00 -16.83 12.57
CA ASN A 31 13.28 -16.31 13.92
C ASN A 31 12.67 -17.19 15.03
N HIS A 32 11.46 -17.72 14.78
CA HIS A 32 10.80 -18.64 15.72
C HIS A 32 11.62 -19.92 16.04
N PHE A 33 12.43 -20.43 15.11
CA PHE A 33 13.35 -21.55 15.37
C PHE A 33 14.56 -21.11 16.20
N ILE A 34 15.07 -19.89 15.98
CA ILE A 34 16.19 -19.32 16.73
C ILE A 34 15.79 -19.06 18.18
N VAL A 35 14.65 -18.39 18.41
CA VAL A 35 14.08 -18.16 19.74
C VAL A 35 13.91 -19.48 20.49
N ARG A 36 13.34 -20.50 19.83
CA ARG A 36 13.18 -21.84 20.40
C ARG A 36 14.53 -22.50 20.71
N GLY A 37 15.53 -22.33 19.85
CA GLY A 37 16.88 -22.83 20.05
C GLY A 37 17.56 -22.21 21.27
N VAL A 38 17.46 -20.89 21.42
CA VAL A 38 18.02 -20.14 22.57
C VAL A 38 17.33 -20.54 23.87
N LEU A 39 15.99 -20.64 23.87
CA LEU A 39 15.24 -21.10 25.03
C LEU A 39 15.59 -22.54 25.43
N SER A 40 15.76 -23.43 24.44
CA SER A 40 16.21 -24.80 24.66
C SER A 40 17.61 -24.84 25.26
N ALA A 41 18.54 -24.03 24.76
CA ALA A 41 19.89 -23.92 25.29
C ALA A 41 19.89 -23.44 26.75
N PHE A 42 19.10 -22.42 27.06
CA PHE A 42 18.89 -21.94 28.43
C PHE A 42 18.32 -23.01 29.37
N SER A 43 17.30 -23.75 28.93
CA SER A 43 16.73 -24.87 29.67
C SER A 43 17.76 -25.98 29.92
N ILE A 44 18.57 -26.33 28.92
CA ILE A 44 19.64 -27.34 29.04
C ILE A 44 20.72 -26.89 30.03
N LEU A 45 21.11 -25.61 30.02
CA LEU A 45 22.11 -25.06 30.93
C LEU A 45 21.66 -25.13 32.39
N VAL A 46 20.37 -24.85 32.66
CA VAL A 46 19.78 -24.99 34.00
C VAL A 46 19.65 -26.47 34.39
N ARG A 47 19.09 -27.30 33.51
CA ARG A 47 18.89 -28.74 33.77
C ARG A 47 20.19 -29.50 34.03
N LYS A 48 21.29 -29.10 33.37
CA LYS A 48 22.63 -29.68 33.59
C LYS A 48 23.38 -29.03 34.77
N GLY A 49 22.79 -28.07 35.47
CA GLY A 49 23.41 -27.39 36.61
C GLY A 49 24.59 -26.49 36.26
N VAL A 50 24.76 -26.13 34.98
CA VAL A 50 25.82 -25.20 34.54
C VAL A 50 25.58 -23.81 35.13
N VAL A 51 24.30 -23.42 35.23
CA VAL A 51 23.83 -22.26 35.97
C VAL A 51 22.67 -22.72 36.86
N HIS A 52 22.64 -22.26 38.12
CA HIS A 52 21.64 -22.69 39.09
C HIS A 52 20.25 -22.12 38.78
N SER A 53 20.20 -20.85 38.35
CA SER A 53 18.99 -20.22 37.82
C SER A 53 19.36 -19.06 36.89
N LEU A 54 18.52 -18.83 35.89
CA LEU A 54 18.57 -17.64 35.04
C LEU A 54 18.09 -16.38 35.77
N ASP A 55 17.49 -16.53 36.95
CA ASP A 55 17.09 -15.41 37.81
C ASP A 55 18.26 -14.50 38.15
N THR A 56 19.46 -15.07 38.24
CA THR A 56 20.72 -14.32 38.42
C THR A 56 20.92 -13.23 37.36
N LEU A 57 20.33 -13.36 36.17
CA LEU A 57 20.39 -12.35 35.11
C LEU A 57 19.16 -11.43 35.10
N THR A 58 17.99 -11.88 35.55
CA THR A 58 16.78 -11.04 35.59
C THR A 58 16.73 -10.16 36.84
N SER A 59 17.36 -10.57 37.95
CA SER A 59 17.35 -9.88 39.24
C SER A 59 18.66 -9.15 39.58
N CYS A 60 19.64 -9.10 38.67
CA CYS A 60 20.94 -8.49 38.96
C CYS A 60 20.90 -6.96 38.82
N ASP A 61 20.92 -6.21 39.90
CA ASP A 61 20.82 -4.72 39.90
C ASP A 61 21.83 -4.02 38.99
N SER A 62 23.02 -4.59 38.80
CA SER A 62 24.06 -4.04 37.92
C SER A 62 23.81 -4.23 36.43
N LEU A 63 22.86 -5.08 36.03
CA LEU A 63 22.45 -5.21 34.62
C LEU A 63 21.51 -4.08 34.22
N SER A 64 21.66 -3.59 32.98
CA SER A 64 20.80 -2.53 32.46
C SER A 64 19.32 -2.95 32.46
N PRO A 65 18.38 -2.05 32.80
CA PRO A 65 16.96 -2.36 32.85
C PRO A 65 16.41 -2.94 31.54
N PHE A 66 16.89 -2.41 30.41
CA PHE A 66 16.52 -2.88 29.08
C PHE A 66 16.89 -4.35 28.85
N LEU A 67 18.10 -4.77 29.23
CA LEU A 67 18.53 -6.16 29.06
C LEU A 67 17.72 -7.11 29.96
N LYS A 68 17.41 -6.71 31.21
CA LYS A 68 16.54 -7.50 32.10
C LYS A 68 15.15 -7.70 31.52
N GLU A 69 14.55 -6.64 30.99
CA GLU A 69 13.23 -6.69 30.39
C GLU A 69 13.22 -7.61 29.17
N ARG A 70 14.25 -7.53 28.32
CA ARG A 70 14.44 -8.39 27.15
C ARG A 70 14.61 -9.86 27.52
N ILE A 71 15.42 -10.19 28.53
CA ILE A 71 15.52 -11.56 29.06
C ILE A 71 14.15 -12.02 29.58
N GLY A 72 13.45 -11.16 30.33
CA GLY A 72 12.12 -11.46 30.86
C GLY A 72 11.08 -11.75 29.77
N LYS A 73 11.06 -10.96 28.70
CA LYS A 73 10.21 -11.18 27.52
C LYS A 73 10.54 -12.49 26.81
N LEU A 74 11.82 -12.77 26.61
CA LEU A 74 12.29 -14.01 25.98
C LEU A 74 11.85 -15.24 26.78
N LEU A 75 12.04 -15.23 28.11
CA LEU A 75 11.65 -16.33 28.98
C LEU A 75 10.13 -16.52 29.04
N LYS A 76 9.35 -15.43 29.11
CA LYS A 76 7.87 -15.49 29.08
C LYS A 76 7.32 -16.06 27.77
N ALA A 77 7.97 -15.79 26.64
CA ALA A 77 7.62 -16.40 25.35
C ALA A 77 7.79 -17.93 25.36
N GLY A 78 8.68 -18.48 26.19
CA GLY A 78 8.85 -19.92 26.37
C GLY A 78 7.78 -20.59 27.23
N PHE A 79 7.24 -19.89 28.24
CA PHE A 79 6.27 -20.46 29.20
C PHE A 79 4.81 -20.43 28.73
N SER A 80 4.47 -19.65 27.69
CA SER A 80 3.10 -19.55 27.16
C SER A 80 2.73 -20.68 26.18
N ARG A 81 3.64 -21.63 25.92
CA ARG A 81 3.44 -22.74 24.96
C ARG A 81 3.72 -24.14 25.53
N GLU A 82 3.53 -24.34 26.83
CA GLU A 82 3.50 -25.71 27.38
C GLU A 82 2.06 -26.15 27.66
N SER A 83 1.49 -26.93 26.72
CA SER A 83 0.41 -27.88 26.97
C SER A 83 1.01 -29.30 27.00
N PRO A 84 0.58 -30.20 27.92
CA PRO A 84 1.31 -31.41 28.27
C PRO A 84 1.08 -32.53 27.25
N LEU A 85 2.15 -32.98 26.58
CA LEU A 85 2.13 -34.24 25.84
C LEU A 85 2.48 -35.40 26.79
N ALA A 86 1.41 -36.06 27.22
CA ALA A 86 1.46 -37.39 27.81
C ALA A 86 2.06 -38.41 26.82
N GLN A 87 2.96 -39.23 27.35
CA GLN A 87 3.13 -40.67 27.10
C GLN A 87 3.37 -41.15 25.65
N LEU A 88 4.62 -41.61 25.44
CA LEU A 88 5.04 -42.65 24.48
C LEU A 88 4.13 -43.91 24.55
N PRO A 89 4.05 -44.77 23.50
CA PRO A 89 5.19 -45.56 22.96
C PRO A 89 5.22 -45.62 21.42
N GLY A 90 6.33 -45.77 20.69
CA GLY A 90 7.47 -46.68 20.80
C GLY A 90 7.67 -47.41 19.44
N GLN A 91 8.93 -47.57 19.01
CA GLN A 91 9.45 -48.38 17.86
C GLN A 91 9.34 -47.75 16.44
N SER A 92 10.32 -47.85 15.52
CA SER A 92 11.70 -48.34 15.53
C SER A 92 12.44 -47.89 14.24
N VAL A 93 13.59 -47.22 14.41
CA VAL A 93 14.88 -47.25 13.66
C VAL A 93 14.97 -47.88 12.23
N LEU A 94 15.40 -47.01 11.27
CA LEU A 94 16.26 -47.18 10.03
C LEU A 94 15.72 -47.90 8.75
N PRO A 95 16.33 -47.74 7.54
CA PRO A 95 16.71 -46.52 6.80
C PRO A 95 16.47 -46.58 5.25
N MET A 96 16.72 -45.45 4.56
CA MET A 96 17.08 -45.23 3.13
C MET A 96 16.79 -46.33 2.08
N SER A 97 16.07 -45.95 1.01
CA SER A 97 16.53 -46.13 -0.38
C SER A 97 15.64 -45.41 -1.40
N LEU A 98 16.25 -44.56 -2.23
CA LEU A 98 15.79 -44.27 -3.59
C LEU A 98 16.13 -45.50 -4.47
N PRO A 99 15.32 -45.83 -5.49
CA PRO A 99 15.74 -45.41 -6.82
C PRO A 99 14.61 -45.06 -7.81
N SER A 100 15.09 -44.60 -8.95
CA SER A 100 14.53 -43.96 -10.13
C SER A 100 13.80 -44.83 -11.16
N LEU A 101 13.12 -44.12 -12.08
CA LEU A 101 13.04 -44.29 -13.55
C LEU A 101 11.95 -45.18 -14.21
N SER A 102 11.29 -44.52 -15.18
CA SER A 102 10.85 -44.96 -16.52
C SER A 102 9.60 -45.85 -16.71
N SER A 103 8.57 -45.22 -17.31
CA SER A 103 7.83 -45.58 -18.54
C SER A 103 7.71 -47.04 -19.00
N VAL A 104 6.48 -47.49 -19.31
CA VAL A 104 5.97 -47.83 -20.67
C VAL A 104 4.54 -48.40 -20.59
N ALA A 105 3.77 -48.11 -21.64
CA ALA A 105 2.35 -48.39 -21.90
C ALA A 105 1.95 -49.87 -22.04
N ILE A 106 0.64 -50.14 -22.10
CA ILE A 106 -0.02 -51.09 -23.03
C ILE A 106 -1.56 -50.84 -23.10
N GLU A 107 -2.00 -50.47 -24.31
CA GLU A 107 -3.15 -50.92 -25.13
C GLU A 107 -4.63 -50.80 -24.69
N THR A 108 -5.36 -50.07 -25.55
CA THR A 108 -6.81 -50.11 -25.87
C THR A 108 -7.25 -51.41 -26.56
N PRO A 109 -8.57 -51.73 -26.62
CA PRO A 109 -9.35 -51.39 -27.84
C PRO A 109 -10.82 -50.94 -27.61
N ILE A 110 -11.27 -49.97 -28.43
CA ILE A 110 -12.67 -49.64 -28.76
C ILE A 110 -13.14 -50.55 -29.93
N PRO A 111 -14.43 -50.71 -30.32
CA PRO A 111 -15.15 -49.66 -31.07
C PRO A 111 -16.70 -49.63 -30.93
N GLY A 112 -17.32 -48.49 -31.24
CA GLY A 112 -18.75 -48.41 -31.57
C GLY A 112 -19.35 -47.01 -31.45
N GLY A 113 -19.12 -46.16 -32.45
CA GLY A 113 -19.61 -44.77 -32.51
C GLY A 113 -20.96 -44.58 -33.27
N PRO A 114 -21.13 -43.47 -34.01
CA PRO A 114 -22.09 -42.41 -33.68
C PRO A 114 -23.05 -42.06 -34.84
N LYS A 115 -24.03 -41.16 -34.62
CA LYS A 115 -24.66 -40.36 -35.70
C LYS A 115 -25.13 -38.97 -35.24
N GLU A 116 -24.56 -37.94 -35.87
CA GLU A 116 -25.16 -36.63 -36.12
C GLU A 116 -25.89 -36.65 -37.48
N SER A 117 -26.84 -35.73 -37.71
CA SER A 117 -27.09 -35.15 -39.05
C SER A 117 -27.86 -33.83 -39.01
N THR A 118 -27.48 -32.93 -39.90
CA THR A 118 -27.87 -31.52 -40.07
C THR A 118 -28.80 -31.31 -41.29
N LEU A 119 -29.71 -30.31 -41.22
CA LEU A 119 -30.30 -29.42 -42.26
C LEU A 119 -30.89 -29.94 -43.62
N ALA A 120 -32.12 -29.48 -43.98
CA ALA A 120 -32.42 -28.55 -45.12
C ALA A 120 -33.87 -28.61 -45.73
N HIS A 121 -34.48 -27.42 -45.87
CA HIS A 121 -35.35 -26.83 -46.94
C HIS A 121 -36.58 -27.50 -47.61
N LYS A 122 -37.72 -26.76 -47.62
CA LYS A 122 -38.66 -26.45 -48.75
C LYS A 122 -39.65 -25.35 -48.30
N VAL A 123 -39.55 -24.08 -48.75
CA VAL A 123 -40.18 -23.41 -49.92
C VAL A 123 -41.70 -23.54 -50.06
N GLY A 124 -42.40 -22.38 -49.99
CA GLY A 124 -43.76 -22.13 -50.47
C GLY A 124 -44.06 -20.63 -50.51
N PHE A 125 -44.20 -20.08 -51.72
CA PHE A 125 -44.44 -18.67 -52.07
C PHE A 125 -45.90 -18.22 -51.89
N GLY A 126 -46.11 -16.93 -51.62
CA GLY A 126 -47.38 -16.21 -51.84
C GLY A 126 -47.40 -14.79 -51.24
N ALA A 127 -47.24 -13.77 -52.08
CA ALA A 127 -47.52 -12.35 -51.82
C ALA A 127 -48.66 -11.90 -52.78
N PRO A 128 -49.10 -10.62 -52.85
CA PRO A 128 -49.14 -9.46 -51.92
C PRO A 128 -50.58 -8.87 -51.83
N VAL A 129 -50.77 -7.67 -51.22
CA VAL A 129 -51.56 -6.51 -51.74
C VAL A 129 -51.88 -5.47 -50.64
N ASP A 130 -51.33 -4.27 -50.85
CA ASP A 130 -51.81 -2.88 -50.69
C ASP A 130 -52.63 -2.37 -49.50
N GLY A 131 -52.26 -1.15 -49.07
CA GLY A 131 -53.23 -0.04 -49.10
C GLY A 131 -53.22 1.00 -47.98
N SER A 132 -52.45 2.08 -48.19
CA SER A 132 -52.82 3.48 -47.91
C SER A 132 -52.75 4.09 -46.50
N THR A 133 -51.67 4.85 -46.33
CA THR A 133 -51.57 6.25 -45.87
C THR A 133 -52.89 7.04 -45.70
N LEU A 134 -53.02 7.73 -44.57
CA LEU A 134 -53.70 9.04 -44.51
C LEU A 134 -52.88 10.01 -43.65
N ILE A 135 -52.47 11.09 -44.33
CA ILE A 135 -51.86 12.32 -43.82
C ILE A 135 -52.98 13.23 -43.30
N LEU A 136 -52.73 13.94 -42.21
CA LEU A 136 -53.42 15.19 -41.85
C LEU A 136 -52.43 16.07 -41.05
N ASP A 137 -51.85 17.05 -41.76
CA ASP A 137 -51.31 18.31 -41.22
C ASP A 137 -52.47 19.09 -40.55
N ASP A 138 -52.37 19.97 -39.54
CA ASP A 138 -51.37 20.92 -38.99
C ASP A 138 -52.04 21.53 -37.69
N PRO A 139 -51.51 22.50 -36.91
CA PRO A 139 -50.17 23.10 -36.88
C PRO A 139 -49.54 23.23 -35.45
N VAL A 140 -48.21 23.35 -35.45
CA VAL A 140 -47.36 24.20 -34.59
C VAL A 140 -47.85 24.54 -33.18
N THR A 141 -47.23 23.90 -32.17
CA THR A 141 -46.76 24.64 -31.00
C THR A 141 -45.43 24.04 -30.54
N SER A 142 -44.36 24.77 -30.83
CA SER A 142 -43.02 24.54 -30.32
C SER A 142 -43.05 24.58 -28.79
N CYS A 143 -42.86 23.43 -28.14
CA CYS A 143 -42.48 23.34 -26.74
C CYS A 143 -41.30 22.38 -26.67
N SER A 144 -40.14 22.95 -26.33
CA SER A 144 -38.85 22.29 -26.23
C SER A 144 -38.89 21.15 -25.19
N PRO A 145 -38.50 19.90 -25.52
CA PRO A 145 -38.38 18.83 -24.55
C PRO A 145 -36.97 18.86 -23.95
N LEU A 146 -36.66 19.89 -23.17
CA LEU A 146 -35.35 19.98 -22.50
C LEU A 146 -35.42 19.89 -20.97
N VAL A 147 -36.62 19.80 -20.39
CA VAL A 147 -36.82 19.75 -18.93
C VAL A 147 -37.28 18.37 -18.44
N GLU A 148 -37.90 17.54 -19.28
CA GLU A 148 -38.47 16.23 -18.86
C GLU A 148 -37.44 15.09 -18.76
N SER A 149 -36.34 15.12 -19.55
CA SER A 149 -35.36 14.02 -19.56
C SER A 149 -34.50 13.95 -18.29
N GLY A 150 -34.31 15.06 -17.59
CA GLY A 150 -33.51 15.08 -16.35
C GLY A 150 -34.29 14.56 -15.14
N LYS A 151 -35.58 14.88 -15.06
CA LYS A 151 -36.45 14.44 -13.96
C LYS A 151 -36.59 12.91 -13.94
N SER A 152 -36.73 12.29 -15.11
CA SER A 152 -36.80 10.83 -15.23
C SER A 152 -35.50 10.11 -14.86
N GLN A 153 -34.33 10.73 -15.06
CA GLN A 153 -33.04 10.15 -14.67
C GLN A 153 -32.79 10.25 -13.16
N VAL A 154 -33.17 11.36 -12.51
CA VAL A 154 -33.10 11.50 -11.05
C VAL A 154 -34.03 10.51 -10.35
N ASP A 155 -35.25 10.35 -10.85
CA ASP A 155 -36.20 9.36 -10.35
C ASP A 155 -35.67 7.91 -10.50
N ALA A 156 -34.93 7.64 -11.58
CA ALA A 156 -34.27 6.35 -11.80
C ALA A 156 -33.13 6.09 -10.81
N ILE A 157 -32.30 7.10 -10.54
CA ILE A 157 -31.23 7.01 -9.52
C ILE A 157 -31.86 6.77 -8.14
N GLU A 158 -32.89 7.53 -7.78
CA GLU A 158 -33.58 7.37 -6.49
C GLU A 158 -34.16 5.96 -6.33
N CYS A 159 -34.78 5.42 -7.38
CA CYS A 159 -35.30 4.05 -7.41
C CYS A 159 -34.17 3.01 -7.20
N LEU A 160 -33.03 3.16 -7.88
CA LEU A 160 -31.88 2.28 -7.68
C LEU A 160 -31.34 2.35 -6.25
N VAL A 161 -31.20 3.56 -5.68
CA VAL A 161 -30.76 3.76 -4.30
C VAL A 161 -31.76 3.17 -3.29
N GLN A 162 -33.06 3.25 -3.57
CA GLN A 162 -34.11 2.65 -2.73
C GLN A 162 -34.04 1.12 -2.73
N ASN A 163 -33.73 0.51 -3.87
CA ASN A 163 -33.69 -0.94 -4.02
C ASN A 163 -32.34 -1.56 -3.62
N LEU A 164 -31.30 -0.75 -3.38
CA LEU A 164 -29.95 -1.22 -3.07
C LEU A 164 -29.90 -2.18 -1.86
N GLY A 165 -30.62 -1.88 -0.78
CA GLY A 165 -30.65 -2.75 0.40
C GLY A 165 -31.30 -4.10 0.15
N GLU A 166 -32.27 -4.17 -0.77
CA GLU A 166 -32.89 -5.43 -1.18
C GLU A 166 -31.94 -6.26 -2.03
N THR A 167 -31.26 -5.63 -3.00
CA THR A 167 -30.33 -6.34 -3.89
C THR A 167 -29.10 -6.86 -3.14
N ILE A 168 -28.55 -6.12 -2.17
CA ILE A 168 -27.46 -6.60 -1.31
C ILE A 168 -27.88 -7.86 -0.53
N ARG A 169 -29.11 -7.86 0.01
CA ARG A 169 -29.66 -8.96 0.79
C ARG A 169 -29.95 -10.20 -0.05
N GLU A 170 -30.34 -10.03 -1.30
CA GLU A 170 -30.47 -11.13 -2.25
C GLU A 170 -29.10 -11.72 -2.62
N SER A 171 -28.13 -10.87 -2.94
CA SER A 171 -26.73 -11.24 -3.14
C SER A 171 -25.83 -10.01 -3.13
N TYR A 172 -24.72 -10.10 -2.40
CA TYR A 172 -23.71 -9.04 -2.37
C TYR A 172 -23.23 -8.63 -3.78
N VAL A 173 -23.08 -9.58 -4.69
CA VAL A 173 -22.68 -9.30 -6.09
C VAL A 173 -23.73 -8.46 -6.82
N MET A 174 -25.03 -8.74 -6.61
CA MET A 174 -26.11 -7.94 -7.19
C MET A 174 -26.19 -6.55 -6.56
N GLY A 175 -25.90 -6.45 -5.25
CA GLY A 175 -25.70 -5.19 -4.56
C GLY A 175 -24.60 -4.33 -5.21
N LEU A 176 -23.43 -4.91 -5.50
CA LEU A 176 -22.34 -4.22 -6.19
C LEU A 176 -22.70 -3.79 -7.62
N GLN A 177 -23.38 -4.65 -8.39
CA GLN A 177 -23.87 -4.28 -9.72
C GLN A 177 -24.89 -3.14 -9.67
N THR A 178 -25.73 -3.11 -8.64
CA THR A 178 -26.69 -2.02 -8.41
C THR A 178 -25.95 -0.75 -8.04
N LEU A 179 -24.95 -0.83 -7.15
CA LEU A 179 -24.07 0.29 -6.82
C LEU A 179 -23.38 0.84 -8.07
N GLU A 180 -22.76 0.00 -8.89
CA GLU A 180 -22.09 0.42 -10.12
C GLU A 180 -23.03 1.18 -11.07
N LYS A 181 -24.27 0.69 -11.24
CA LYS A 181 -25.31 1.41 -12.00
C LYS A 181 -25.65 2.76 -11.39
N ILE A 182 -25.75 2.86 -10.06
CA ILE A 182 -26.00 4.13 -9.37
C ILE A 182 -24.86 5.11 -9.69
N LEU A 183 -23.61 4.72 -9.47
CA LEU A 183 -22.44 5.59 -9.66
C LEU A 183 -22.29 6.04 -11.12
N PHE A 184 -22.51 5.13 -12.06
CA PHE A 184 -22.48 5.46 -13.48
C PHE A 184 -23.59 6.43 -13.88
N SER A 185 -24.77 6.28 -13.29
CA SER A 185 -25.89 7.21 -13.51
C SER A 185 -25.58 8.59 -12.94
N PHE A 186 -24.92 8.67 -11.79
CA PHE A 186 -24.41 9.93 -11.25
C PHE A 186 -23.36 10.58 -12.17
N ALA A 187 -22.40 9.80 -12.68
CA ALA A 187 -21.34 10.32 -13.54
C ALA A 187 -21.83 10.76 -14.94
N LYS A 188 -22.86 10.10 -15.49
CA LYS A 188 -23.39 10.37 -16.84
C LYS A 188 -24.52 11.39 -16.90
N LEU A 189 -25.05 11.85 -15.75
CA LEU A 189 -26.16 12.79 -15.74
C LEU A 189 -25.71 14.12 -16.40
N ASP A 190 -26.50 14.66 -17.32
CA ASP A 190 -26.21 15.94 -17.98
C ASP A 190 -26.11 17.08 -16.96
N ASN A 191 -25.49 18.22 -17.35
CA ASN A 191 -25.18 19.42 -16.55
C ASN A 191 -26.36 20.12 -15.81
N GLN A 192 -27.51 19.47 -15.64
CA GLN A 192 -28.45 19.87 -14.61
C GLN A 192 -27.79 19.72 -13.24
N ARG A 193 -27.61 20.84 -12.54
CA ARG A 193 -27.21 20.86 -11.13
C ARG A 193 -28.23 20.07 -10.33
N LEU A 194 -27.91 18.81 -10.03
CA LEU A 194 -28.50 18.13 -8.88
C LEU A 194 -28.30 19.02 -7.66
N SER A 195 -29.30 19.08 -6.77
CA SER A 195 -29.08 19.74 -5.49
C SER A 195 -28.01 18.94 -4.74
N SER A 196 -27.08 19.66 -4.11
CA SER A 196 -26.12 19.08 -3.15
C SER A 196 -26.85 18.19 -2.12
N ASP A 197 -28.06 18.59 -1.73
CA ASP A 197 -28.93 17.81 -0.84
C ASP A 197 -29.28 16.41 -1.39
N PHE A 198 -29.48 16.26 -2.70
CA PHE A 198 -29.81 14.97 -3.31
C PHE A 198 -28.61 14.02 -3.27
N VAL A 199 -27.42 14.55 -3.52
CA VAL A 199 -26.16 13.80 -3.45
C VAL A 199 -25.86 13.41 -1.99
N GLU A 200 -26.12 14.29 -1.03
CA GLU A 200 -26.01 14.02 0.41
C GLU A 200 -26.98 12.92 0.86
N VAL A 201 -28.26 13.04 0.54
CA VAL A 201 -29.28 12.04 0.91
C VAL A 201 -28.96 10.68 0.29
N SER A 202 -28.51 10.66 -0.97
CA SER A 202 -28.14 9.44 -1.68
C SER A 202 -26.90 8.77 -1.06
N SER A 203 -25.85 9.54 -0.79
CA SER A 203 -24.61 9.04 -0.17
C SER A 203 -24.85 8.47 1.23
N CYS A 204 -25.63 9.18 2.07
CA CYS A 204 -26.03 8.71 3.40
C CYS A 204 -26.79 7.37 3.31
N LYS A 205 -27.75 7.28 2.39
CA LYS A 205 -28.56 6.07 2.21
C LYS A 205 -27.74 4.89 1.69
N ILE A 206 -26.85 5.11 0.72
CA ILE A 206 -25.93 4.07 0.25
C ILE A 206 -25.11 3.51 1.41
N ALA A 207 -24.49 4.37 2.23
CA ALA A 207 -23.72 3.93 3.38
C ALA A 207 -24.56 3.11 4.37
N LYS A 208 -25.76 3.60 4.69
CA LYS A 208 -26.70 2.92 5.59
C LYS A 208 -27.13 1.54 5.07
N GLU A 209 -27.45 1.40 3.79
CA GLU A 209 -27.88 0.12 3.24
C GLU A 209 -26.75 -0.93 3.26
N PHE A 210 -25.51 -0.53 2.99
CA PHE A 210 -24.37 -1.45 3.16
C PHE A 210 -24.18 -1.83 4.63
N GLU A 211 -24.24 -0.87 5.56
CA GLU A 211 -24.06 -1.13 6.99
C GLU A 211 -25.14 -2.05 7.56
N LEU A 212 -26.41 -1.83 7.19
CA LEU A 212 -27.54 -2.69 7.60
C LEU A 212 -27.39 -4.14 7.13
N ASN A 213 -26.66 -4.36 6.03
CA ASN A 213 -26.36 -5.68 5.49
C ASN A 213 -25.01 -6.24 5.98
N GLY A 214 -24.37 -5.59 6.96
CA GLY A 214 -23.13 -6.06 7.59
C GLY A 214 -21.84 -5.68 6.85
N TYR A 215 -21.92 -4.79 5.85
CA TYR A 215 -20.77 -4.33 5.07
C TYR A 215 -20.40 -2.89 5.47
N LYS A 216 -19.14 -2.66 5.85
CA LYS A 216 -18.67 -1.34 6.25
C LYS A 216 -17.92 -0.65 5.11
N LEU A 217 -18.49 0.45 4.59
CA LEU A 217 -17.80 1.30 3.63
C LEU A 217 -16.59 1.98 4.28
N PHE A 218 -15.51 2.11 3.52
CA PHE A 218 -14.26 2.78 3.94
C PHE A 218 -13.69 2.28 5.28
N SER A 219 -13.98 1.04 5.68
CA SER A 219 -13.44 0.49 6.91
C SER A 219 -11.91 0.36 6.86
N PRO A 220 -11.21 0.56 7.99
CA PRO A 220 -9.78 0.23 8.11
C PRO A 220 -9.49 -1.19 7.63
N LEU A 221 -8.33 -1.39 7.01
CA LEU A 221 -7.93 -2.72 6.55
C LEU A 221 -7.65 -3.65 7.74
N GLU A 222 -8.43 -4.72 7.85
CA GLU A 222 -8.21 -5.73 8.89
C GLU A 222 -7.06 -6.65 8.48
N PHE A 223 -6.04 -6.74 9.33
CA PHE A 223 -4.93 -7.67 9.13
C PHE A 223 -5.34 -9.09 9.54
N PHE A 224 -5.40 -10.01 8.57
CA PHE A 224 -5.61 -11.44 8.84
C PHE A 224 -4.26 -12.18 8.91
N PRO A 225 -3.83 -12.69 10.08
CA PRO A 225 -2.54 -13.38 10.22
C PRO A 225 -2.45 -14.70 9.43
N ASN A 226 -3.59 -15.31 9.11
CA ASN A 226 -3.68 -16.65 8.53
C ASN A 226 -3.78 -16.67 7.01
N ASP A 227 -4.05 -15.53 6.37
CA ASP A 227 -4.02 -15.39 4.93
C ASP A 227 -3.33 -14.08 4.56
N PRO A 228 -2.00 -14.12 4.39
CA PRO A 228 -1.23 -12.91 4.24
C PRO A 228 -1.45 -12.20 2.90
N ASN A 229 -2.07 -12.85 1.91
CA ASN A 229 -2.39 -12.33 0.58
C ASN A 229 -3.89 -12.06 0.38
N CYS A 230 -4.76 -12.48 1.30
CA CYS A 230 -6.18 -12.12 1.26
C CYS A 230 -6.34 -10.64 1.58
N ASP A 231 -6.43 -9.85 0.52
CA ASP A 231 -7.04 -8.53 0.57
C ASP A 231 -8.51 -8.72 0.20
N ALA A 232 -9.39 -8.74 1.19
CA ALA A 232 -10.85 -8.83 0.99
C ALA A 232 -11.43 -7.58 0.26
N GLU A 233 -10.57 -6.66 -0.17
CA GLU A 233 -10.95 -5.34 -0.61
C GLU A 233 -11.32 -5.24 -2.10
N ILE A 234 -10.77 -6.08 -2.97
CA ILE A 234 -10.89 -5.88 -4.43
C ILE A 234 -12.35 -5.99 -4.91
N GLN A 235 -13.13 -6.83 -4.23
CA GLN A 235 -14.57 -6.97 -4.48
C GLN A 235 -15.41 -6.21 -3.42
N SER A 236 -14.82 -5.26 -2.70
CA SER A 236 -15.54 -4.44 -1.73
C SER A 236 -16.25 -3.27 -2.41
N ALA A 237 -17.39 -2.84 -1.86
CA ALA A 237 -18.07 -1.63 -2.31
C ALA A 237 -17.13 -0.40 -2.27
N THR A 238 -16.21 -0.33 -1.31
CA THR A 238 -15.18 0.71 -1.21
C THR A 238 -14.28 0.74 -2.45
N ALA A 239 -13.76 -0.41 -2.89
CA ALA A 239 -12.90 -0.48 -4.06
C ALA A 239 -13.66 -0.08 -5.34
N PHE A 240 -14.92 -0.49 -5.47
CA PHE A 240 -15.78 -0.05 -6.59
C PHE A 240 -15.98 1.46 -6.58
N LEU A 241 -16.32 2.05 -5.42
CA LEU A 241 -16.48 3.49 -5.27
C LEU A 241 -15.21 4.24 -5.68
N ILE A 242 -14.05 3.85 -5.12
CA ILE A 242 -12.77 4.50 -5.40
C ILE A 242 -12.43 4.39 -6.88
N ARG A 243 -12.56 3.17 -7.46
CA ARG A 243 -12.31 2.92 -8.87
C ARG A 243 -13.17 3.82 -9.77
N THR A 244 -14.47 3.95 -9.50
CA THR A 244 -15.36 4.79 -10.29
C THR A 244 -15.04 6.28 -10.14
N LEU A 245 -14.62 6.74 -8.96
CA LEU A 245 -14.13 8.11 -8.78
C LEU A 245 -12.89 8.37 -9.64
N VAL A 246 -11.93 7.43 -9.65
CA VAL A 246 -10.69 7.55 -10.44
C VAL A 246 -10.98 7.66 -11.94
N PHE A 247 -11.96 6.91 -12.44
CA PHE A 247 -12.30 6.89 -13.86
C PHE A 247 -13.14 8.07 -14.31
N SER A 248 -14.11 8.48 -13.49
CA SER A 248 -15.03 9.56 -13.85
C SER A 248 -14.42 10.93 -13.62
N GLN A 249 -13.67 11.11 -12.52
CA GLN A 249 -13.24 12.41 -12.00
C GLN A 249 -14.38 13.44 -11.96
N ASP A 250 -15.62 12.97 -11.80
CA ASP A 250 -16.83 13.78 -11.82
C ASP A 250 -17.01 14.52 -10.47
N GLU A 251 -17.41 15.79 -10.52
CA GLU A 251 -17.57 16.62 -9.32
C GLU A 251 -18.62 16.05 -8.35
N ARG A 252 -19.68 15.40 -8.84
CA ARG A 252 -20.74 14.83 -7.98
C ARG A 252 -20.26 13.56 -7.28
N MET A 253 -19.50 12.74 -8.00
CA MET A 253 -18.82 11.59 -7.40
C MET A 253 -17.88 12.05 -6.28
N LEU A 254 -17.13 13.13 -6.52
CA LEU A 254 -16.27 13.72 -5.49
C LEU A 254 -17.09 14.26 -4.31
N GLU A 255 -18.22 14.90 -4.57
CA GLU A 255 -19.12 15.42 -3.54
C GLU A 255 -19.66 14.31 -2.62
N MET A 256 -20.02 13.14 -3.17
CA MET A 256 -20.38 11.95 -2.37
C MET A 256 -19.26 11.55 -1.40
N PHE A 257 -18.01 11.54 -1.87
CA PHE A 257 -16.84 11.21 -1.05
C PHE A 257 -16.61 12.22 0.07
N LEU A 258 -16.86 13.51 -0.19
CA LEU A 258 -16.77 14.55 0.82
C LEU A 258 -17.86 14.40 1.88
N PHE A 259 -19.08 14.01 1.52
CA PHE A 259 -20.14 13.73 2.49
C PHE A 259 -19.77 12.57 3.42
N TRP A 260 -19.26 11.45 2.87
CA TRP A 260 -18.76 10.37 3.72
C TRP A 260 -17.59 10.82 4.59
N SER A 261 -16.66 11.62 4.06
CA SER A 261 -15.56 12.16 4.87
C SER A 261 -16.08 13.03 6.02
N ARG A 262 -17.10 13.87 5.77
CA ARG A 262 -17.75 14.71 6.78
C ARG A 262 -18.46 13.90 7.85
N ASP A 263 -19.02 12.75 7.47
CA ASP A 263 -19.71 11.81 8.36
C ASP A 263 -18.74 10.89 9.14
N GLY A 264 -17.42 11.14 9.04
CA GLY A 264 -16.39 10.48 9.84
C GLY A 264 -15.81 9.21 9.23
N PHE A 265 -16.14 8.90 7.97
CA PHE A 265 -15.50 7.81 7.24
C PHE A 265 -14.05 8.21 6.87
N PRO A 266 -13.06 7.30 6.97
CA PRO A 266 -11.66 7.62 6.68
C PRO A 266 -11.38 7.55 5.16
N VAL A 267 -12.13 8.34 4.40
CA VAL A 267 -12.16 8.32 2.93
C VAL A 267 -10.78 8.63 2.33
N GLY A 268 -10.12 9.67 2.83
CA GLY A 268 -8.80 10.09 2.34
C GLY A 268 -7.74 8.99 2.49
N ALA A 269 -7.64 8.41 3.69
CA ALA A 269 -6.77 7.26 3.95
C ALA A 269 -7.08 6.07 3.01
N ARG A 270 -8.35 5.75 2.76
CA ARG A 270 -8.71 4.66 1.85
C ARG A 270 -8.34 4.95 0.39
N LEU A 271 -8.50 6.18 -0.07
CA LEU A 271 -8.03 6.62 -1.38
C LEU A 271 -6.51 6.51 -1.51
N LEU A 272 -5.77 6.96 -0.50
CA LEU A 272 -4.31 6.91 -0.47
C LEU A 272 -3.79 5.47 -0.45
N SER A 273 -4.38 4.60 0.38
CA SER A 273 -4.08 3.17 0.47
C SER A 273 -4.33 2.48 -0.88
N TYR A 274 -5.49 2.74 -1.51
CA TYR A 274 -5.81 2.20 -2.83
C TYR A 274 -4.79 2.62 -3.90
N ALA A 275 -4.48 3.91 -3.99
CA ALA A 275 -3.52 4.44 -4.97
C ALA A 275 -2.10 3.90 -4.75
N SER A 276 -1.66 3.83 -3.49
CA SER A 276 -0.34 3.30 -3.12
C SER A 276 -0.21 1.80 -3.40
N ARG A 277 -1.29 1.03 -3.15
CA ARG A 277 -1.32 -0.38 -3.51
C ARG A 277 -1.30 -0.59 -5.02
N LEU A 278 -2.00 0.25 -5.78
CA LEU A 278 -1.96 0.18 -7.25
C LEU A 278 -0.53 0.43 -7.78
N ALA A 279 0.16 1.43 -7.23
CA ALA A 279 1.57 1.71 -7.55
C ALA A 279 2.51 0.55 -7.16
N TYR A 280 2.31 -0.05 -5.99
CA TYR A 280 3.04 -1.24 -5.56
C TYR A 280 2.89 -2.39 -6.56
N GLU A 281 1.66 -2.73 -6.95
CA GLU A 281 1.42 -3.85 -7.87
C GLU A 281 1.99 -3.57 -9.27
N ALA A 282 1.95 -2.31 -9.72
CA ALA A 282 2.63 -1.87 -10.93
C ALA A 282 4.16 -2.03 -10.84
N HIS A 283 4.75 -1.68 -9.71
CA HIS A 283 6.18 -1.84 -9.44
C HIS A 283 6.60 -3.32 -9.44
N MET A 284 5.81 -4.20 -8.81
CA MET A 284 6.11 -5.64 -8.77
C MET A 284 6.21 -6.29 -10.17
N MET A 285 5.54 -5.72 -11.15
CA MET A 285 5.57 -6.19 -12.54
C MET A 285 6.66 -5.54 -13.40
N GLY A 286 7.47 -4.65 -12.82
CA GLY A 286 8.51 -3.92 -13.55
C GLY A 286 7.98 -2.81 -14.47
N TYR A 287 6.71 -2.41 -14.37
CA TYR A 287 6.12 -1.39 -15.25
C TYR A 287 6.53 0.05 -14.90
N LEU A 288 7.11 0.27 -13.73
CA LEU A 288 7.49 1.59 -13.22
C LEU A 288 9.00 1.88 -13.31
N GLU A 289 9.82 0.93 -13.78
CA GLU A 289 11.28 1.10 -13.92
C GLU A 289 11.69 1.36 -15.39
N ASN A 290 12.28 2.53 -15.65
CA ASN A 290 12.97 2.83 -16.91
C ASN A 290 14.41 2.29 -16.91
N SER A 291 14.62 1.02 -16.55
CA SER A 291 15.96 0.42 -16.45
C SER A 291 16.14 -0.72 -17.45
N GLU A 292 17.07 -0.56 -18.39
CA GLU A 292 17.60 -1.62 -19.26
C GLU A 292 18.56 -2.59 -18.52
N PHE A 293 18.61 -2.58 -17.18
CA PHE A 293 19.51 -3.45 -16.42
C PHE A 293 18.78 -4.34 -15.40
N GLU A 294 19.10 -5.63 -15.56
CA GLU A 294 19.01 -6.78 -14.66
C GLU A 294 17.74 -7.65 -14.64
N ASN A 295 17.84 -8.68 -15.49
CA ASN A 295 17.25 -10.00 -15.33
C ASN A 295 17.44 -10.59 -13.91
N SER A 296 16.42 -10.48 -13.08
CA SER A 296 16.03 -11.56 -12.16
C SER A 296 14.55 -11.48 -11.80
N PHE A 297 13.68 -11.28 -12.81
CA PHE A 297 12.24 -11.37 -12.57
C PHE A 297 11.88 -12.83 -12.27
N ILE A 298 11.63 -13.10 -10.98
CA ILE A 298 10.74 -14.19 -10.59
C ILE A 298 9.46 -13.98 -11.40
N LYS A 299 9.01 -15.04 -12.08
CA LYS A 299 7.82 -15.02 -12.92
C LYS A 299 6.61 -14.81 -12.00
N VAL A 300 6.30 -13.55 -11.71
CA VAL A 300 5.19 -13.12 -10.84
C VAL A 300 3.91 -13.72 -11.43
N SER A 301 3.25 -14.55 -10.65
CA SER A 301 2.02 -15.20 -11.08
C SER A 301 0.87 -14.19 -11.13
N ASP A 302 -0.14 -14.41 -12.00
CA ASP A 302 -1.37 -13.59 -12.07
C ASP A 302 -2.08 -13.41 -10.71
N SER A 303 -1.72 -14.22 -9.70
CA SER A 303 -2.24 -14.15 -8.33
C SER A 303 -1.62 -13.04 -7.46
N GLU A 304 -0.54 -12.40 -7.90
CA GLU A 304 0.23 -11.42 -7.09
C GLU A 304 -0.14 -9.95 -7.36
N ILE A 305 -0.90 -9.66 -8.42
CA ILE A 305 -1.36 -8.30 -8.80
C ILE A 305 -2.90 -8.16 -8.95
N PRO A 306 -3.68 -8.59 -7.95
CA PRO A 306 -5.12 -8.67 -8.11
C PRO A 306 -5.82 -7.30 -8.18
N LEU A 307 -5.29 -6.25 -7.54
CA LEU A 307 -5.90 -4.91 -7.58
C LEU A 307 -5.66 -4.22 -8.93
N LEU A 308 -4.44 -4.30 -9.45
CA LEU A 308 -4.05 -3.72 -10.73
C LEU A 308 -4.88 -4.34 -11.86
N LYS A 309 -5.06 -5.66 -11.84
CA LYS A 309 -5.93 -6.36 -12.79
C LYS A 309 -7.38 -5.89 -12.67
N PHE A 310 -7.94 -5.87 -11.47
CA PHE A 310 -9.31 -5.39 -11.23
C PHE A 310 -9.54 -3.95 -11.69
N HIS A 311 -8.54 -3.09 -11.47
CA HIS A 311 -8.59 -1.68 -11.88
C HIS A 311 -8.46 -1.54 -13.40
N ALA A 312 -7.53 -2.25 -14.03
CA ALA A 312 -7.36 -2.25 -15.49
C ALA A 312 -8.60 -2.80 -16.22
N ASP A 313 -9.13 -3.95 -15.79
CA ASP A 313 -10.34 -4.55 -16.34
C ASP A 313 -11.53 -3.58 -16.21
N GLY A 314 -11.69 -2.96 -15.05
CA GLY A 314 -12.73 -1.96 -14.81
C GLY A 314 -12.60 -0.74 -15.73
N TYR A 315 -11.37 -0.26 -15.96
CA TYR A 315 -11.12 0.88 -16.84
C TYR A 315 -11.47 0.57 -18.30
N ILE A 316 -11.11 -0.63 -18.76
CA ILE A 316 -11.44 -1.12 -20.10
C ILE A 316 -12.96 -1.21 -20.28
N SER A 317 -13.67 -1.78 -19.31
CA SER A 317 -15.14 -1.82 -19.33
C SER A 317 -15.76 -0.42 -19.35
N TYR A 318 -15.26 0.50 -18.52
CA TYR A 318 -15.75 1.87 -18.44
C TYR A 318 -15.61 2.63 -19.76
N ILE A 319 -14.47 2.48 -20.47
CA ILE A 319 -14.28 3.07 -21.80
C ILE A 319 -15.11 2.36 -22.87
N GLY A 320 -15.24 1.04 -22.79
CA GLY A 320 -15.99 0.21 -23.74
C GLY A 320 -17.47 0.59 -23.82
N GLU A 321 -18.08 1.01 -22.72
CA GLU A 321 -19.48 1.51 -22.67
C GLU A 321 -19.70 2.87 -23.37
N GLY A 322 -18.65 3.48 -23.94
CA GLY A 322 -18.70 4.72 -24.71
C GLY A 322 -18.50 4.57 -26.23
N LYS A 323 -18.27 3.35 -26.76
CA LYS A 323 -18.02 3.12 -28.20
C LYS A 323 -18.94 2.04 -28.78
N ASP A 324 -19.69 2.39 -29.82
CA ASP A 324 -20.56 1.48 -30.60
C ASP A 324 -19.81 0.48 -31.51
N SER A 325 -18.54 0.15 -31.21
CA SER A 325 -17.80 -0.86 -31.97
C SER A 325 -16.85 -1.65 -31.06
N PRO A 326 -16.96 -2.99 -31.02
CA PRO A 326 -16.03 -3.82 -30.27
C PRO A 326 -14.77 -4.01 -31.12
N GLU A 327 -13.90 -3.00 -31.18
CA GLU A 327 -12.49 -3.32 -31.40
C GLU A 327 -12.04 -4.06 -30.16
N ALA A 328 -11.73 -5.34 -30.31
CA ALA A 328 -11.34 -6.24 -29.25
C ALA A 328 -10.17 -5.66 -28.45
N ILE A 329 -10.49 -4.97 -27.35
CA ILE A 329 -9.50 -4.62 -26.34
C ILE A 329 -9.14 -5.97 -25.72
N GLY A 330 -7.91 -6.43 -26.00
CA GLY A 330 -7.38 -7.67 -25.46
C GLY A 330 -7.59 -7.71 -23.95
N SER A 331 -7.83 -8.91 -23.43
CA SER A 331 -7.79 -9.17 -21.99
C SER A 331 -6.57 -8.51 -21.36
N ALA A 332 -6.65 -8.13 -20.08
CA ALA A 332 -5.57 -7.55 -19.25
C ALA A 332 -4.21 -8.29 -19.24
N SER A 333 -4.02 -9.34 -20.05
CA SER A 333 -2.79 -10.10 -20.22
C SER A 333 -1.67 -9.38 -20.98
N GLU A 334 -1.93 -8.23 -21.62
CA GLU A 334 -0.90 -7.38 -22.26
C GLU A 334 -1.07 -5.91 -21.85
N MET A 335 -0.84 -5.59 -20.57
CA MET A 335 -0.73 -4.19 -20.15
C MET A 335 0.64 -3.64 -20.56
N ASP A 336 0.66 -2.59 -21.39
CA ASP A 336 1.88 -1.81 -21.63
C ASP A 336 2.20 -0.92 -20.42
N SER A 337 3.49 -0.73 -20.13
CA SER A 337 4.03 0.14 -19.08
C SER A 337 3.35 1.51 -19.04
N LYS A 338 3.21 2.16 -20.19
CA LYS A 338 2.60 3.48 -20.34
C LYS A 338 1.12 3.50 -19.94
N PHE A 339 0.40 2.40 -20.17
CA PHE A 339 -1.00 2.27 -19.76
C PHE A 339 -1.09 2.15 -18.24
N VAL A 340 -0.23 1.31 -17.63
CA VAL A 340 -0.18 1.13 -16.17
C VAL A 340 0.19 2.43 -15.46
N THR A 341 1.20 3.17 -15.94
CA THR A 341 1.58 4.47 -15.37
C THR A 341 0.40 5.44 -15.35
N LYS A 342 -0.40 5.50 -16.44
CA LYS A 342 -1.60 6.36 -16.49
C LYS A 342 -2.66 5.98 -15.47
N LEU A 343 -2.85 4.68 -15.21
CA LEU A 343 -3.81 4.21 -14.20
C LEU A 343 -3.36 4.64 -12.78
N VAL A 344 -2.07 4.45 -12.47
CA VAL A 344 -1.48 4.87 -11.20
C VAL A 344 -1.56 6.39 -11.03
N ASP A 345 -1.14 7.16 -12.03
CA ASP A 345 -1.22 8.62 -12.01
C ASP A 345 -2.67 9.11 -11.89
N GLY A 346 -3.62 8.45 -12.55
CA GLY A 346 -5.04 8.72 -12.43
C GLY A 346 -5.55 8.54 -10.99
N ALA A 347 -5.10 7.49 -10.30
CA ALA A 347 -5.46 7.24 -8.91
C ALA A 347 -4.92 8.33 -7.96
N PHE A 348 -3.65 8.70 -8.09
CA PHE A 348 -3.07 9.81 -7.31
C PHE A 348 -3.68 11.17 -7.66
N SER A 349 -4.05 11.39 -8.92
CA SER A 349 -4.76 12.60 -9.35
C SER A 349 -6.15 12.69 -8.69
N ALA A 350 -6.91 11.60 -8.64
CA ALA A 350 -8.20 11.58 -7.97
C ALA A 350 -8.08 11.87 -6.47
N TYR A 351 -7.05 11.32 -5.81
CA TYR A 351 -6.75 11.64 -4.42
C TYR A 351 -6.38 13.11 -4.20
N ARG A 352 -5.57 13.72 -5.09
CA ARG A 352 -5.27 15.17 -5.05
C ARG A 352 -6.53 16.02 -5.21
N CYS A 353 -7.42 15.65 -6.12
CA CYS A 353 -8.72 16.31 -6.28
C CYS A 353 -9.50 16.25 -4.96
N PHE A 354 -9.57 15.09 -4.32
CA PHE A 354 -10.20 14.94 -3.02
C PHE A 354 -9.60 15.84 -1.94
N LEU A 355 -8.27 15.90 -1.80
CA LEU A 355 -7.61 16.80 -0.84
C LEU A 355 -7.97 18.27 -1.11
N THR A 356 -7.89 18.69 -2.37
CA THR A 356 -8.16 20.08 -2.78
C THR A 356 -9.59 20.50 -2.45
N TYR A 357 -10.56 19.63 -2.76
CA TYR A 357 -11.97 19.91 -2.47
C TYR A 357 -12.30 19.82 -0.98
N SER A 358 -11.66 18.91 -0.24
CA SER A 358 -11.83 18.80 1.21
C SER A 358 -11.47 20.09 1.93
N ILE A 359 -10.39 20.77 1.50
CA ILE A 359 -9.99 22.08 2.04
C ILE A 359 -11.07 23.12 1.73
N ASN A 360 -11.49 23.21 0.46
CA ASN A 360 -12.41 24.26 0.03
C ASN A 360 -13.83 24.13 0.64
N ILE A 361 -14.29 22.91 0.88
CA ILE A 361 -15.68 22.62 1.28
C ILE A 361 -15.79 22.34 2.78
N LEU A 362 -14.94 21.47 3.32
CA LEU A 362 -15.04 20.98 4.71
C LEU A 362 -14.23 21.82 5.69
N HIS A 363 -13.04 22.26 5.28
CA HIS A 363 -12.09 22.96 6.16
C HIS A 363 -11.89 24.41 5.72
N LYS A 364 -12.93 25.24 5.89
CA LYS A 364 -12.85 26.70 5.66
C LYS A 364 -11.99 27.45 6.69
N GLU A 365 -11.32 26.74 7.59
CA GLU A 365 -10.42 27.31 8.58
C GLU A 365 -9.04 27.59 7.95
N ALA A 366 -8.43 28.72 8.31
CA ALA A 366 -7.23 29.24 7.66
C ALA A 366 -5.96 28.37 7.83
N ASP A 367 -6.00 27.34 8.68
CA ASP A 367 -4.81 26.59 9.11
C ASP A 367 -4.68 25.16 8.51
N THR A 368 -5.68 24.68 7.76
CA THR A 368 -5.65 23.32 7.18
C THR A 368 -5.03 23.34 5.78
N SER A 369 -3.82 22.79 5.65
CA SER A 369 -3.13 22.63 4.36
C SER A 369 -3.31 21.23 3.78
N SER A 370 -3.10 21.08 2.46
CA SER A 370 -3.11 19.76 1.80
C SER A 370 -2.10 18.80 2.39
N ALA A 371 -0.94 19.30 2.82
CA ALA A 371 0.09 18.50 3.49
C ALA A 371 -0.40 17.97 4.84
N LYS A 372 -1.15 18.75 5.64
CA LYS A 372 -1.72 18.29 6.91
C LYS A 372 -2.79 17.22 6.73
N LEU A 373 -3.66 17.37 5.72
CA LEU A 373 -4.67 16.35 5.41
C LEU A 373 -4.01 15.06 4.91
N LEU A 374 -3.05 15.18 3.99
CA LEU A 374 -2.23 14.06 3.54
C LEU A 374 -1.53 13.37 4.72
N PHE A 375 -0.95 14.12 5.66
CA PHE A 375 -0.29 13.56 6.82
C PHE A 375 -1.28 12.77 7.71
N SER A 376 -2.48 13.30 7.94
CA SER A 376 -3.54 12.60 8.69
C SER A 376 -3.97 11.29 8.01
N ASP A 377 -4.11 11.31 6.69
CA ASP A 377 -4.43 10.13 5.90
C ASP A 377 -3.30 9.10 5.96
N LEU A 378 -2.05 9.54 5.78
CA LEU A 378 -0.85 8.71 5.84
C LEU A 378 -0.68 8.05 7.22
N MET A 379 -0.91 8.80 8.30
CA MET A 379 -0.92 8.27 9.66
C MET A 379 -1.90 7.10 9.78
N SER A 380 -3.14 7.29 9.32
CA SER A 380 -4.18 6.27 9.34
C SER A 380 -3.79 5.05 8.50
N CYS A 381 -3.31 5.26 7.26
CA CYS A 381 -2.82 4.18 6.40
C CYS A 381 -1.66 3.40 7.03
N SER A 382 -0.74 4.09 7.71
CA SER A 382 0.44 3.48 8.32
C SER A 382 0.08 2.48 9.42
N GLU A 383 -1.07 2.68 10.07
CA GLU A 383 -1.61 1.76 11.07
C GLU A 383 -2.24 0.52 10.44
N TRP A 384 -2.65 0.60 9.17
CA TRP A 384 -3.37 -0.47 8.47
C TRP A 384 -2.43 -1.35 7.63
N GLU A 385 -1.48 -0.75 6.92
CA GLU A 385 -0.67 -1.42 5.87
C GLU A 385 0.68 -1.95 6.38
N HIS A 386 0.69 -2.80 7.40
CA HIS A 386 1.95 -3.28 7.99
C HIS A 386 2.91 -3.98 7.00
N LYS A 387 2.40 -4.70 6.00
CA LYS A 387 3.25 -5.44 5.04
C LYS A 387 3.82 -4.59 3.91
N ARG A 388 3.21 -3.45 3.63
CA ARG A 388 3.50 -2.63 2.43
C ARG A 388 3.91 -1.21 2.82
N LEU A 389 4.22 -1.01 4.10
CA LEU A 389 4.44 0.29 4.68
C LEU A 389 5.56 1.06 3.99
N LYS A 390 6.68 0.41 3.67
CA LYS A 390 7.75 0.99 2.85
C LYS A 390 7.21 1.59 1.54
N PHE A 391 6.39 0.83 0.82
CA PHE A 391 5.86 1.24 -0.49
C PHE A 391 4.81 2.33 -0.39
N LEU A 392 4.03 2.37 0.69
CA LEU A 392 3.18 3.51 1.01
C LEU A 392 4.02 4.79 1.10
N PHE A 393 5.11 4.78 1.88
CA PHE A 393 6.02 5.92 1.96
C PHE A 393 6.67 6.25 0.61
N CYS A 394 7.22 5.27 -0.12
CA CYS A 394 7.82 5.50 -1.45
C CYS A 394 6.81 6.18 -2.39
N SER A 395 5.55 5.72 -2.39
CA SER A 395 4.51 6.25 -3.28
C SER A 395 4.13 7.69 -2.92
N VAL A 396 4.08 8.03 -1.63
CA VAL A 396 3.86 9.41 -1.17
C VAL A 396 4.99 10.33 -1.64
N PHE A 397 6.25 9.97 -1.39
CA PHE A 397 7.39 10.79 -1.81
C PHE A 397 7.56 10.86 -3.33
N LEU A 398 7.08 9.86 -4.07
CA LEU A 398 7.15 9.82 -5.54
C LEU A 398 6.01 10.64 -6.20
N HIS A 399 4.76 10.35 -5.84
CA HIS A 399 3.58 10.91 -6.54
C HIS A 399 3.01 12.19 -5.88
N LEU A 400 3.36 12.43 -4.61
CA LEU A 400 2.89 13.57 -3.80
C LEU A 400 4.08 14.39 -3.26
N SER A 401 5.14 14.51 -4.06
CA SER A 401 6.41 15.12 -3.66
C SER A 401 6.30 16.60 -3.27
N ASP A 402 5.46 17.37 -3.96
CA ASP A 402 5.15 18.77 -3.66
C ASP A 402 4.47 18.97 -2.29
N LEU A 403 3.90 17.91 -1.70
CA LEU A 403 3.21 17.95 -0.41
C LEU A 403 4.00 17.27 0.72
N SER A 404 5.05 16.50 0.41
CA SER A 404 5.72 15.61 1.37
C SER A 404 7.23 15.80 1.46
N VAL A 405 7.89 16.24 0.38
CA VAL A 405 9.34 16.39 0.35
C VAL A 405 9.77 17.55 1.23
N GLY A 406 10.70 17.27 2.14
CA GLY A 406 11.23 18.25 3.08
C GLY A 406 10.30 18.55 4.27
N GLU A 407 9.17 17.85 4.39
CA GLU A 407 8.23 18.03 5.50
C GLU A 407 8.64 17.18 6.72
N GLU A 408 8.80 17.84 7.87
CA GLU A 408 9.33 17.22 9.09
C GLU A 408 8.47 16.06 9.58
N ASP A 409 7.15 16.27 9.66
CA ASP A 409 6.21 15.30 10.20
C ASP A 409 6.25 13.98 9.41
N PHE A 410 6.33 14.06 8.09
CA PHE A 410 6.42 12.89 7.19
C PHE A 410 7.70 12.11 7.41
N ILE A 411 8.84 12.80 7.48
CA ILE A 411 10.15 12.18 7.66
C ILE A 411 10.25 11.55 9.04
N GLN A 412 9.75 12.24 10.07
CA GLN A 412 9.74 11.72 11.44
C GLN A 412 8.89 10.45 11.54
N LEU A 413 7.69 10.46 10.94
CA LEU A 413 6.83 9.28 10.89
C LEU A 413 7.50 8.11 10.16
N LEU A 414 8.18 8.37 9.04
CA LEU A 414 8.90 7.36 8.28
C LEU A 414 10.00 6.68 9.13
N VAL A 415 10.82 7.47 9.84
CA VAL A 415 11.93 6.90 10.64
C VAL A 415 11.44 6.23 11.92
N ASP A 416 10.29 6.63 12.45
CA ASP A 416 9.63 5.94 13.56
C ASP A 416 9.12 4.56 13.12
N ARG A 417 8.41 4.52 11.98
CA ARG A 417 7.63 3.35 11.56
C ARG A 417 8.42 2.28 10.82
N LEU A 418 9.37 2.64 9.97
CA LEU A 418 10.08 1.68 9.12
C LEU A 418 11.24 0.99 9.86
N ASP A 419 11.44 -0.29 9.57
CA ASP A 419 12.60 -1.03 10.04
C ASP A 419 13.87 -0.70 9.23
N ASN A 420 15.01 -1.22 9.68
CA ASN A 420 16.27 -0.92 9.02
C ASN A 420 16.39 -1.56 7.62
N ALA A 421 15.73 -2.69 7.35
CA ALA A 421 15.80 -3.35 6.06
C ALA A 421 15.04 -2.53 5.00
N ASP A 422 13.84 -2.09 5.34
CA ASP A 422 13.03 -1.21 4.49
C ASP A 422 13.73 0.12 4.23
N LEU A 423 14.35 0.71 5.25
CA LEU A 423 15.08 1.97 5.10
C LEU A 423 16.33 1.83 4.22
N VAL A 424 17.07 0.72 4.30
CA VAL A 424 18.21 0.48 3.41
C VAL A 424 17.74 0.32 1.95
N ASN A 425 16.61 -0.34 1.73
CA ASN A 425 16.02 -0.43 0.39
C ASN A 425 15.61 0.95 -0.13
N MET A 426 14.96 1.79 0.70
CA MET A 426 14.64 3.16 0.31
C MET A 426 15.91 3.99 0.02
N GLN A 427 16.96 3.85 0.84
CA GLN A 427 18.25 4.52 0.60
C GLN A 427 18.86 4.14 -0.76
N PHE A 428 18.72 2.88 -1.17
CA PHE A 428 19.17 2.42 -2.48
C PHE A 428 18.34 3.05 -3.60
N GLU A 429 17.01 3.07 -3.48
CA GLU A 429 16.10 3.71 -4.45
C GLU A 429 16.35 5.22 -4.57
N MET A 430 16.63 5.90 -3.46
CA MET A 430 17.03 7.32 -3.43
C MET A 430 18.38 7.53 -4.13
N GLY A 431 19.35 6.64 -3.91
CA GLY A 431 20.64 6.65 -4.60
C GLY A 431 20.55 6.37 -6.10
N LEU A 432 19.43 5.84 -6.59
CA LEU A 432 19.10 5.72 -8.02
C LEU A 432 18.31 6.92 -8.55
N GLU A 433 18.15 7.98 -7.75
CA GLU A 433 17.37 9.18 -8.06
C GLU A 433 15.90 8.89 -8.41
N LYS A 434 15.33 7.77 -7.92
CA LYS A 434 13.92 7.42 -8.20
C LYS A 434 12.94 8.40 -7.55
N PHE A 435 13.23 8.83 -6.32
CA PHE A 435 12.48 9.85 -5.60
C PHE A 435 13.40 10.56 -4.59
N SER A 436 12.89 11.65 -4.01
CA SER A 436 13.57 12.47 -3.02
C SER A 436 12.72 12.55 -1.76
N ILE A 437 13.35 12.57 -0.58
CA ILE A 437 12.69 12.75 0.72
C ILE A 437 12.97 14.16 1.26
N PHE A 438 14.19 14.66 1.09
CA PHE A 438 14.63 15.93 1.68
C PHE A 438 14.53 17.11 0.71
N GLY A 439 14.67 16.85 -0.59
CA GLY A 439 14.59 17.85 -1.64
C GLY A 439 15.92 18.59 -1.86
N GLY A 440 15.89 19.57 -2.77
CA GLY A 440 17.07 20.36 -3.13
C GLY A 440 17.27 21.64 -2.32
N ASN A 441 16.36 21.98 -1.41
CA ASN A 441 16.38 23.24 -0.67
C ASN A 441 17.29 23.14 0.57
N THR A 442 18.40 23.90 0.57
CA THR A 442 19.39 23.83 1.65
C THR A 442 18.82 24.32 2.98
N GLU A 443 18.02 25.38 2.96
CA GLU A 443 17.39 25.96 4.14
C GLU A 443 16.38 24.98 4.78
N THR A 444 15.60 24.25 3.96
CA THR A 444 14.71 23.19 4.43
C THR A 444 15.50 22.05 5.08
N ILE A 445 16.56 21.56 4.44
CA ILE A 445 17.39 20.49 5.00
C ILE A 445 18.03 20.93 6.32
N LEU A 446 18.53 22.16 6.40
CA LEU A 446 19.08 22.71 7.64
C LEU A 446 18.05 22.78 8.76
N HIS A 447 16.82 23.17 8.44
CA HIS A 447 15.71 23.15 9.40
C HIS A 447 15.49 21.72 9.93
N LEU A 448 15.36 20.73 9.03
CA LEU A 448 15.17 19.34 9.40
C LEU A 448 16.30 18.78 10.27
N ILE A 449 17.56 19.11 9.94
CA ILE A 449 18.69 18.69 10.78
C ILE A 449 18.57 19.30 12.17
N LYS A 450 18.19 20.58 12.30
CA LYS A 450 18.01 21.22 13.62
C LYS A 450 16.86 20.57 14.40
N SER A 451 15.73 20.32 13.75
CA SER A 451 14.58 19.66 14.37
C SER A 451 14.92 18.25 14.86
N SER A 452 15.64 17.47 14.05
CA SER A 452 16.01 16.10 14.38
C SER A 452 16.90 15.96 15.61
N LEU A 453 17.55 17.03 16.08
CA LEU A 453 18.32 17.01 17.34
C LEU A 453 17.44 16.66 18.55
N ASN A 454 16.14 16.94 18.48
CA ASN A 454 15.18 16.64 19.54
C ASN A 454 14.57 15.24 19.41
N TRP A 455 14.88 14.49 18.35
CA TRP A 455 14.36 13.15 18.13
C TRP A 455 15.12 12.09 18.94
N GLY A 456 14.55 10.89 19.08
CA GLY A 456 15.23 9.78 19.72
C GLY A 456 16.48 9.33 18.95
N SER A 457 17.40 8.64 19.63
CA SER A 457 18.70 8.25 19.04
C SER A 457 18.56 7.34 17.83
N MET A 458 17.54 6.45 17.83
CA MET A 458 17.31 5.53 16.73
C MET A 458 16.80 6.27 15.48
N GLU A 459 15.86 7.18 15.68
CA GLU A 459 15.29 8.05 14.66
C GLU A 459 16.37 8.93 14.05
N GLN A 460 17.25 9.52 14.87
CA GLN A 460 18.39 10.28 14.38
C GLN A 460 19.33 9.44 13.51
N HIS A 461 19.66 8.20 13.92
CA HIS A 461 20.50 7.32 13.10
C HIS A 461 19.87 7.00 11.75
N LYS A 462 18.57 6.68 11.73
CA LYS A 462 17.80 6.41 10.50
C LYS A 462 17.73 7.64 9.60
N PHE A 463 17.40 8.80 10.17
CA PHE A 463 17.37 10.10 9.48
C PHE A 463 18.70 10.39 8.77
N TRP A 464 19.82 10.28 9.49
CA TRP A 464 21.15 10.54 8.92
C TRP A 464 21.55 9.52 7.85
N GLY A 465 21.06 8.28 7.93
CA GLY A 465 21.22 7.29 6.87
C GLY A 465 20.55 7.73 5.58
N LEU A 466 19.26 8.09 5.64
CA LEU A 466 18.49 8.57 4.50
C LEU A 466 19.08 9.85 3.90
N LEU A 467 19.37 10.85 4.75
CA LEU A 467 19.90 12.13 4.32
C LEU A 467 21.22 11.97 3.58
N ARG A 468 22.10 11.09 4.05
CA ARG A 468 23.38 10.83 3.40
C ARG A 468 23.20 10.23 2.00
N SER A 469 22.29 9.27 1.86
CA SER A 469 22.03 8.62 0.57
C SER A 469 21.48 9.62 -0.45
N GLU A 470 20.61 10.54 -0.04
CA GLU A 470 20.14 11.60 -0.94
C GLU A 470 21.24 12.61 -1.27
N LEU A 471 21.98 13.08 -0.26
CA LEU A 471 23.06 14.06 -0.47
C LEU A 471 24.16 13.53 -1.40
N ALA A 472 24.37 12.21 -1.45
CA ALA A 472 25.34 11.58 -2.34
C ALA A 472 25.03 11.76 -3.83
N VAL A 473 23.75 11.90 -4.19
CA VAL A 473 23.29 12.07 -5.59
C VAL A 473 22.70 13.44 -5.85
N SER A 474 22.38 14.20 -4.80
CA SER A 474 21.82 15.55 -4.92
C SER A 474 22.85 16.57 -5.43
N LYS A 475 22.36 17.67 -6.01
CA LYS A 475 23.16 18.85 -6.36
C LYS A 475 23.33 19.85 -5.21
N VAL A 476 22.93 19.48 -3.99
CA VAL A 476 23.00 20.36 -2.82
C VAL A 476 24.44 20.61 -2.45
N GLN A 477 24.79 21.87 -2.14
CA GLN A 477 26.13 22.24 -1.69
C GLN A 477 26.33 21.80 -0.23
N VAL A 478 26.77 20.56 -0.05
CA VAL A 478 27.00 19.94 1.26
C VAL A 478 27.96 20.79 2.10
N GLU A 479 28.95 21.45 1.48
CA GLU A 479 29.90 22.34 2.16
C GLU A 479 29.20 23.56 2.78
N LYS A 480 28.25 24.17 2.06
CA LYS A 480 27.46 25.31 2.55
C LYS A 480 26.62 24.90 3.75
N LEU A 481 25.92 23.77 3.63
CA LEU A 481 25.08 23.21 4.68
C LEU A 481 25.89 22.94 5.96
N ILE A 482 27.04 22.29 5.81
CA ILE A 482 27.96 22.01 6.92
C ILE A 482 28.45 23.29 7.56
N LEU A 483 28.91 24.26 6.78
CA LEU A 483 29.44 25.53 7.29
C LEU A 483 28.38 26.30 8.07
N GLU A 484 27.16 26.42 7.53
CA GLU A 484 26.06 27.10 8.21
C GLU A 484 25.66 26.40 9.51
N PHE A 485 25.66 25.07 9.51
CA PHE A 485 25.27 24.30 10.69
C PHE A 485 26.32 24.39 11.81
N PHE A 486 27.62 24.26 11.49
CA PHE A 486 28.70 24.46 12.48
C PHE A 486 28.75 25.91 12.99
N CYS A 487 28.48 26.91 12.13
CA CYS A 487 28.43 28.31 12.53
C CYS A 487 27.19 28.68 13.35
N SER A 488 26.17 27.82 13.40
CA SER A 488 24.92 28.12 14.11
C SER A 488 25.05 28.10 15.64
N GLY A 489 26.12 27.51 16.18
CA GLY A 489 26.34 27.41 17.63
C GLY A 489 25.38 26.46 18.37
N VAL A 490 24.51 25.75 17.64
CA VAL A 490 23.49 24.83 18.20
C VAL A 490 24.08 23.47 18.58
N LEU A 491 25.29 23.15 18.11
CA LEU A 491 25.93 21.86 18.31
C LEU A 491 26.77 21.78 19.59
N ASP A 492 26.30 20.99 20.55
CA ASP A 492 27.14 20.47 21.63
C ASP A 492 27.56 19.02 21.28
N PRO A 493 28.85 18.74 21.03
CA PRO A 493 29.31 17.38 20.70
C PRO A 493 29.02 16.32 21.77
N SER A 494 28.88 16.74 23.04
CA SER A 494 28.58 15.83 24.14
C SER A 494 27.12 15.40 24.20
N VAL A 495 26.22 16.24 23.67
CA VAL A 495 24.76 15.99 23.64
C VAL A 495 24.30 15.52 22.25
N ASN A 496 24.87 16.10 21.19
CA ASN A 496 24.46 15.90 19.80
C ASN A 496 25.43 14.99 19.03
N ALA A 497 26.01 13.98 19.70
CA ALA A 497 27.06 13.14 19.14
C ALA A 497 26.67 12.46 17.81
N ILE A 498 25.42 12.04 17.67
CA ILE A 498 24.90 11.40 16.43
C ILE A 498 24.88 12.40 15.28
N ALA A 499 24.34 13.60 15.51
CA ALA A 499 24.29 14.66 14.51
C ALA A 499 25.70 15.13 14.09
N VAL A 500 26.61 15.30 15.05
CA VAL A 500 28.02 15.62 14.76
C VAL A 500 28.68 14.50 13.92
N GLY A 501 28.47 13.24 14.28
CA GLY A 501 28.97 12.10 13.51
C GLY A 501 28.39 12.03 12.09
N GLY A 502 27.09 12.30 11.94
CA GLY A 502 26.41 12.38 10.65
C GLY A 502 26.99 13.46 9.75
N LEU A 503 27.17 14.67 10.27
CA LEU A 503 27.77 15.81 9.55
C LEU A 503 29.21 15.54 9.14
N LEU A 504 30.04 14.99 10.02
CA LEU A 504 31.42 14.63 9.69
C LEU A 504 31.49 13.59 8.56
N THR A 505 30.55 12.63 8.56
CA THR A 505 30.44 11.63 7.49
C THR A 505 30.01 12.27 6.16
N ALA A 506 29.06 13.23 6.20
CA ALA A 506 28.65 13.98 5.01
C ALA A 506 29.81 14.83 4.43
N LEU A 507 30.65 15.40 5.31
CA LEU A 507 31.85 16.15 4.94
C LEU A 507 32.87 15.27 4.20
N GLN A 508 33.02 14.01 4.61
CA GLN A 508 33.87 13.04 3.92
C GLN A 508 33.35 12.73 2.51
N LEU A 509 32.03 12.63 2.31
CA LEU A 509 31.43 12.46 0.98
C LEU A 509 31.74 13.65 0.05
N SER A 510 31.59 14.88 0.54
CA SER A 510 31.91 16.10 -0.23
C SER A 510 33.39 16.15 -0.64
N CYS A 511 34.30 15.83 0.29
CA CYS A 511 35.74 15.81 0.02
C CYS A 511 36.14 14.76 -1.02
N ALA A 512 35.42 13.64 -1.11
CA ALA A 512 35.64 12.61 -2.13
C ALA A 512 35.21 13.09 -3.53
N HIS A 513 34.06 13.76 -3.63
CA HIS A 513 33.58 14.36 -4.88
C HIS A 513 34.51 15.46 -5.40
N ALA A 514 35.01 16.33 -4.52
CA ALA A 514 35.97 17.38 -4.88
C ALA A 514 37.31 16.81 -5.42
N ARG A 515 37.79 15.68 -4.87
CA ARG A 515 38.99 15.00 -5.39
C ARG A 515 38.75 14.29 -6.73
N ALA A 516 37.57 13.69 -6.94
CA ALA A 516 37.22 13.05 -8.21
C ALA A 516 37.08 14.08 -9.36
N GLY A 517 36.49 15.25 -9.08
CA GLY A 517 36.38 16.35 -10.06
C GLY A 517 37.72 16.96 -10.48
N TRP A 518 38.71 16.99 -9.58
CA TRP A 518 40.07 17.44 -9.93
C TRP A 518 40.88 16.41 -10.74
N GLY A 519 40.56 15.11 -10.65
CA GLY A 519 41.20 14.07 -11.44
C GLY A 519 40.97 14.20 -12.95
N ASN A 520 39.84 14.79 -13.36
CA ASN A 520 39.49 14.99 -14.78
C ASN A 520 40.08 16.27 -15.41
N HIS A 521 40.70 17.14 -14.61
CA HIS A 521 41.32 18.39 -15.10
C HIS A 521 42.85 18.32 -15.20
N VAL A 522 43.48 17.18 -14.86
CA VAL A 522 44.94 17.01 -14.93
C VAL A 522 45.39 16.17 -16.15
N SER A 523 44.46 15.82 -17.03
CA SER A 523 44.76 15.14 -18.30
C SER A 523 44.10 15.85 -19.48
N THR A 524 44.56 17.07 -19.77
CA THR A 524 44.52 17.71 -21.09
C THR A 524 45.83 18.42 -21.36
#